data_AF-A0A915MK79-F1
#
_entry.id   AF-A0A915MK79-F1
#
_cell.length_a   1.000
_cell.length_b   1.000
_cell.length_c   1.000
_cell.angle_alpha   90.00
_cell.angle_beta   90.00
_cell.angle_gamma   90.00
#
_symmetry.space_group_name_H-M   'P 1'
#
loop_
_entity.id
_entity.type
_entity.pdbx_description
1 polymer ?
#
loop_
_entity_poly.entity_id
_entity_poly.type
_entity_poly.pdbx_seq_one_letter_code
_entity_poly.pdbx_strand_id
1 'polypeptide(L)'
;NKTIFNPNLMECISCNGLTTLNNENEDECVCQLGTINKGDKIEGKCEKCENGSAINKNNEFCVYCLSINGSLLQPDNNGKCPNCGKDEILQITGQKNGSWIVTEQCIKCPKGTISDNNGEYCILCKNDFECICNNSGVRRLIFR
;
A
#
# COMPACT_ATOMS: atom_id res chain seq x y z
N ASN A 1 26.03 4.07 11.67
CA ASN A 1 25.88 3.10 10.57
C ASN A 1 25.44 1.77 11.14
N LYS A 2 24.36 1.24 10.59
CA LYS A 2 23.60 0.11 11.12
C LYS A 2 23.95 -1.10 10.21
N THR A 3 24.48 -2.19 10.78
CA THR A 3 25.08 -3.34 10.05
C THR A 3 24.42 -4.67 10.44
N ILE A 4 24.30 -5.61 9.48
CA ILE A 4 23.82 -6.99 9.70
C ILE A 4 24.97 -7.99 9.49
N PHE A 5 24.92 -9.13 10.17
CA PHE A 5 25.89 -10.20 9.96
C PHE A 5 25.49 -11.07 8.76
N ASN A 6 26.36 -11.17 7.75
CA ASN A 6 26.15 -12.03 6.59
C ASN A 6 26.89 -13.37 6.79
N PRO A 7 26.18 -14.48 7.04
CA PRO A 7 26.82 -15.78 7.30
C PRO A 7 27.52 -16.38 6.08
N ASN A 8 27.13 -16.00 4.85
CA ASN A 8 27.77 -16.49 3.63
C ASN A 8 29.13 -15.83 3.38
N LEU A 9 29.28 -14.57 3.83
CA LEU A 9 30.52 -13.80 3.70
C LEU A 9 31.34 -13.77 5.01
N MET A 10 30.76 -14.26 6.11
CA MET A 10 31.35 -14.22 7.47
C MET A 10 31.77 -12.80 7.90
N GLU A 11 30.98 -11.79 7.53
CA GLU A 11 31.29 -10.38 7.80
C GLU A 11 30.03 -9.56 8.12
N CYS A 12 30.22 -8.43 8.82
CA CYS A 12 29.16 -7.45 9.02
C CYS A 12 29.04 -6.54 7.80
N ILE A 13 27.92 -6.64 7.08
CA ILE A 13 27.61 -5.78 5.94
C ILE A 13 26.69 -4.64 6.38
N SER A 14 26.91 -3.44 5.84
CA SER A 14 25.97 -2.34 6.02
C SER A 14 24.75 -2.56 5.13
N CYS A 15 23.56 -2.19 5.60
CA CYS A 15 22.41 -2.05 4.70
C CYS A 15 22.78 -1.03 3.60
N ASN A 16 22.45 -1.36 2.35
CA ASN A 16 22.73 -0.50 1.19
C ASN A 16 21.88 0.79 1.24
N GLY A 17 22.15 1.74 0.34
CA GLY A 17 21.49 3.05 0.35
C GLY A 17 19.96 3.05 0.18
N LEU A 18 19.34 1.91 -0.16
CA LEU A 18 17.89 1.75 -0.34
C LEU A 18 17.28 0.77 0.68
N THR A 19 18.08 0.23 1.59
CA THR A 19 17.63 -0.66 2.68
C THR A 19 17.90 -0.02 4.04
N THR A 20 17.16 -0.44 5.05
CA THR A 20 17.32 -0.07 6.45
C THR A 20 17.25 -1.32 7.29
N LEU A 21 17.86 -1.27 8.47
CA LEU A 21 17.75 -2.35 9.45
C LEU A 21 16.29 -2.53 9.87
N ASN A 22 15.84 -3.78 9.87
CA ASN A 22 14.52 -4.15 10.33
C ASN A 22 14.46 -3.95 11.85
N ASN A 23 13.51 -3.15 12.32
CA ASN A 23 13.36 -2.84 13.74
C ASN A 23 12.74 -3.99 14.54
N GLU A 24 12.11 -4.96 13.87
CA GLU A 24 11.52 -6.16 14.51
C GLU A 24 12.51 -7.32 14.56
N ASN A 25 13.48 -7.35 13.63
CA ASN A 25 14.49 -8.39 13.52
C ASN A 25 15.82 -7.74 13.09
N GLU A 26 16.68 -7.39 14.05
CA GLU A 26 17.93 -6.64 13.82
C GLU A 26 19.00 -7.41 13.03
N ASP A 27 18.67 -8.61 12.55
CA ASP A 27 19.53 -9.41 11.67
C ASP A 27 19.19 -9.24 10.17
N GLU A 28 18.21 -8.41 9.82
CA GLU A 28 17.73 -8.25 8.44
C GLU A 28 17.72 -6.79 7.96
N CYS A 29 18.14 -6.58 6.70
CA CYS A 29 17.93 -5.31 5.99
C CYS A 29 16.65 -5.37 5.17
N VAL A 30 15.69 -4.48 5.46
CA VAL A 30 14.43 -4.32 4.72
C VAL A 30 14.47 -3.07 3.84
N CYS A 31 13.63 -3.02 2.80
CA CYS A 31 13.53 -1.84 1.95
C CYS A 31 13.09 -0.60 2.75
N GLN A 32 13.72 0.54 2.48
CA GLN A 32 13.33 1.81 3.08
C GLN A 32 11.92 2.22 2.61
N LEU A 33 11.28 3.12 3.35
CA LEU A 33 10.03 3.75 2.92
C LEU A 33 10.21 4.35 1.52
N GLY A 34 9.22 4.14 0.64
CA GLY A 34 9.28 4.57 -0.75
C GLY A 34 10.11 3.66 -1.67
N THR A 35 10.50 2.46 -1.22
CA THR A 35 11.12 1.43 -2.08
C THR A 35 10.41 0.07 -2.00
N ILE A 36 10.42 -0.70 -3.09
CA ILE A 36 9.87 -2.07 -3.17
C ILE A 36 10.99 -3.09 -3.29
N ASN A 37 10.79 -4.28 -2.72
CA ASN A 37 11.71 -5.39 -2.90
C ASN A 37 11.37 -6.12 -4.21
N LYS A 38 12.21 -5.97 -5.24
CA LYS A 38 12.02 -6.62 -6.54
C LYS A 38 12.79 -7.94 -6.67
N GLY A 39 13.55 -8.33 -5.65
CA GLY A 39 14.29 -9.59 -5.63
C GLY A 39 13.46 -10.74 -5.06
N ASP A 40 13.85 -11.96 -5.39
CA ASP A 40 13.60 -13.08 -4.50
C ASP A 40 14.15 -12.71 -3.12
N LYS A 41 13.43 -13.07 -2.05
CA LYS A 41 13.60 -12.66 -0.64
C LYS A 41 15.03 -12.69 -0.06
N ILE A 42 16.02 -13.17 -0.81
CA ILE A 42 17.39 -13.46 -0.42
C ILE A 42 18.37 -12.34 -0.81
N GLU A 43 18.12 -11.54 -1.87
CA GLU A 43 19.11 -10.55 -2.36
C GLU A 43 18.80 -9.08 -2.04
N GLY A 44 17.66 -8.75 -1.42
CA GLY A 44 17.40 -7.39 -0.92
C GLY A 44 17.53 -6.29 -1.99
N LYS A 45 17.15 -6.59 -3.25
CA LYS A 45 17.15 -5.62 -4.35
C LYS A 45 15.96 -4.70 -4.22
N CYS A 46 16.15 -3.62 -3.45
CA CYS A 46 15.17 -2.55 -3.32
C CYS A 46 15.28 -1.58 -4.50
N GLU A 47 14.14 -1.18 -5.04
CA GLU A 47 14.06 -0.15 -6.09
C GLU A 47 13.02 0.91 -5.74
N LYS A 48 13.20 2.11 -6.27
CA LYS A 48 12.17 3.15 -6.23
C LYS A 48 11.22 2.96 -7.40
N CYS A 49 9.96 3.28 -7.18
CA CYS A 49 9.00 3.40 -8.26
C CYS A 49 9.42 4.53 -9.22
N GLU A 50 9.15 4.34 -10.52
CA GLU A 50 9.43 5.34 -11.55
C GLU A 50 8.61 6.62 -11.31
N ASN A 51 9.06 7.74 -11.87
CA ASN A 51 8.39 9.03 -11.70
C ASN A 51 6.90 8.95 -12.06
N GLY A 52 6.05 9.39 -11.12
CA GLY A 52 4.59 9.37 -11.26
C GLY A 52 3.92 8.08 -10.81
N SER A 53 4.68 7.04 -10.48
CA SER A 53 4.17 5.83 -9.83
C SER A 53 4.52 5.83 -8.33
N ALA A 54 3.72 5.13 -7.55
CA ALA A 54 3.88 4.95 -6.11
C ALA A 54 3.84 3.47 -5.76
N ILE A 55 4.22 3.16 -4.53
CA ILE A 55 4.08 1.82 -3.98
C ILE A 55 2.60 1.58 -3.68
N ASN A 56 2.10 0.41 -4.08
CA ASN A 56 0.75 -0.01 -3.75
C ASN A 56 0.57 -0.13 -2.23
N LYS A 57 -0.68 -0.15 -1.75
CA LYS A 57 -0.96 -0.16 -0.30
C LYS A 57 -0.22 -1.29 0.46
N ASN A 58 -0.09 -2.45 -0.18
CA ASN A 58 0.49 -3.67 0.38
C ASN A 58 2.03 -3.76 0.32
N ASN A 59 2.75 -2.78 -0.22
CA ASN A 59 4.22 -2.82 -0.40
C ASN A 59 4.73 -3.90 -1.37
N GLU A 60 3.94 -4.31 -2.35
CA GLU A 60 4.23 -5.42 -3.25
C GLU A 60 4.75 -4.96 -4.62
N PHE A 61 4.22 -3.87 -5.17
CA PHE A 61 4.57 -3.41 -6.53
C PHE A 61 4.28 -1.91 -6.74
N CYS A 62 4.81 -1.35 -7.83
CA CYS A 62 4.57 0.03 -8.22
C CYS A 62 3.30 0.18 -9.05
N VAL A 63 2.53 1.24 -8.80
CA VAL A 63 1.25 1.56 -9.42
C VAL A 63 1.12 3.04 -9.72
N TYR A 64 0.27 3.42 -10.67
CA TYR A 64 -0.17 4.81 -10.79
C TYR A 64 -1.38 5.07 -9.91
N CYS A 65 -1.29 6.07 -9.04
CA CYS A 65 -2.38 6.47 -8.15
C CYS A 65 -3.32 7.42 -8.89
N LEU A 66 -4.61 7.08 -8.93
CA LEU A 66 -5.62 7.86 -9.63
C LEU A 66 -6.73 8.31 -8.68
N SER A 67 -7.16 9.56 -8.84
CA SER A 67 -8.34 10.08 -8.18
C SER A 67 -9.61 9.46 -8.76
N ILE A 68 -10.75 9.76 -8.14
CA ILE A 68 -12.07 9.35 -8.67
C ILE A 68 -12.35 9.84 -10.08
N ASN A 69 -11.76 10.97 -10.48
CA ASN A 69 -11.90 11.52 -11.81
C ASN A 69 -10.80 11.02 -12.78
N GLY A 70 -9.99 10.06 -12.37
CA GLY A 70 -8.87 9.53 -13.16
C GLY A 70 -7.65 10.45 -13.24
N SER A 71 -7.56 11.48 -12.39
CA SER A 71 -6.39 12.36 -12.35
C SER A 71 -5.27 11.72 -11.54
N LEU A 72 -4.01 11.88 -11.97
CA LEU A 72 -2.85 11.37 -11.23
C LEU A 72 -2.75 12.05 -9.86
N LEU A 73 -2.64 11.23 -8.83
CA LEU A 73 -2.38 11.64 -7.46
C LEU A 73 -0.89 11.54 -7.16
N GLN A 74 -0.39 12.45 -6.34
CA GLN A 74 0.98 12.39 -5.87
C GLN A 74 1.11 11.33 -4.77
N PRO A 75 2.22 10.59 -4.71
CA PRO A 75 2.50 9.69 -3.60
C PRO A 75 2.51 10.43 -2.24
N ASP A 76 2.22 9.71 -1.17
CA ASP A 76 2.34 10.19 0.20
C ASP A 76 3.82 10.33 0.63
N ASN A 77 4.04 10.76 1.88
CA ASN A 77 5.39 10.92 2.43
C ASN A 77 6.17 9.58 2.52
N ASN A 78 5.49 8.44 2.42
CA ASN A 78 6.09 7.11 2.41
C ASN A 78 6.28 6.57 0.98
N GLY A 79 5.99 7.37 -0.04
CA GLY A 79 6.04 6.96 -1.44
C GLY A 79 4.94 5.98 -1.84
N LYS A 80 3.84 5.90 -1.07
CA LYS A 80 2.66 5.07 -1.36
C LYS A 80 1.56 5.87 -2.03
N CYS A 81 0.58 5.19 -2.59
CA CYS A 81 -0.66 5.89 -2.97
C CYS A 81 -1.35 6.51 -1.74
N PRO A 82 -1.86 7.75 -1.87
CA PRO A 82 -2.59 8.39 -0.79
C PRO A 82 -3.92 7.66 -0.55
N ASN A 83 -4.42 7.75 0.69
CA ASN A 83 -5.74 7.22 1.02
C ASN A 83 -6.84 7.97 0.24
N CYS A 84 -7.87 7.23 -0.14
CA CYS A 84 -9.06 7.81 -0.74
C CYS A 84 -9.88 8.64 0.27
N GLY A 85 -10.80 9.46 -0.25
CA GLY A 85 -11.67 10.29 0.58
C GLY A 85 -12.68 9.48 1.39
N LYS A 86 -13.47 10.21 2.20
CA LYS A 86 -14.62 9.63 2.90
C LYS A 86 -15.62 9.07 1.87
N ASP A 87 -16.08 7.84 2.09
CA ASP A 87 -16.99 7.11 1.20
C ASP A 87 -16.38 6.67 -0.14
N GLU A 88 -15.06 6.56 -0.19
CA GLU A 88 -14.30 6.07 -1.34
C GLU A 88 -13.46 4.86 -0.94
N ILE A 89 -13.27 3.94 -1.89
CA ILE A 89 -12.38 2.79 -1.73
C ILE A 89 -11.34 2.76 -2.84
N LEU A 90 -10.22 2.11 -2.56
CA LEU A 90 -9.15 1.91 -3.53
C LEU A 90 -9.47 0.69 -4.40
N GLN A 91 -9.48 0.86 -5.71
CA GLN A 91 -9.62 -0.22 -6.68
C GLN A 91 -8.29 -0.43 -7.42
N ILE A 92 -7.76 -1.65 -7.36
CA ILE A 92 -6.61 -2.04 -8.18
C ILE A 92 -7.12 -2.54 -9.53
N THR A 93 -6.59 -1.96 -10.60
CA THR A 93 -6.90 -2.32 -11.98
C THR A 93 -5.61 -2.58 -12.74
N GLY A 94 -5.57 -3.69 -13.46
CA GLY A 94 -4.50 -4.01 -14.41
C GLY A 94 -4.99 -3.83 -15.83
N GLN A 95 -4.28 -3.03 -16.62
CA GLN A 95 -4.52 -2.88 -18.05
C GLN A 95 -3.27 -3.29 -18.83
N LYS A 96 -3.47 -3.99 -19.95
CA LYS A 96 -2.39 -4.39 -20.85
C LYS A 96 -2.42 -3.50 -22.08
N ASN A 97 -1.47 -2.56 -22.17
CA ASN A 97 -1.25 -1.74 -23.36
C ASN A 97 0.22 -1.83 -23.76
N GLY A 98 0.58 -2.90 -24.46
CA GLY A 98 1.97 -3.34 -24.63
C GLY A 98 2.51 -3.98 -23.35
N SER A 99 2.81 -3.16 -22.35
CA SER A 99 3.21 -3.57 -20.99
C SER A 99 2.01 -3.60 -20.05
N TRP A 100 2.11 -4.36 -18.96
CA TRP A 100 1.14 -4.31 -17.86
C TRP A 100 1.30 -2.99 -17.12
N ILE A 101 0.22 -2.21 -17.07
CA ILE A 101 0.09 -1.01 -16.26
C ILE A 101 -0.88 -1.36 -15.15
N VAL A 102 -0.45 -1.18 -13.91
CA VAL A 102 -1.30 -1.37 -12.74
C VAL A 102 -1.59 -0.01 -12.13
N THR A 103 -2.86 0.24 -11.85
CA THR A 103 -3.35 1.51 -11.29
C THR A 103 -4.11 1.24 -10.00
N GLU A 104 -3.93 2.11 -9.02
CA GLU A 104 -4.78 2.19 -7.84
C GLU A 104 -5.67 3.43 -7.98
N GLN A 105 -6.97 3.21 -8.21
CA GLN A 105 -7.92 4.29 -8.44
C GLN A 105 -8.92 4.37 -7.28
N CYS A 106 -9.11 5.57 -6.73
CA CYS A 106 -10.21 5.82 -5.81
C CYS A 106 -11.54 5.75 -6.54
N ILE A 107 -12.49 4.99 -6.00
CA ILE A 107 -13.86 4.89 -6.53
C ILE A 107 -14.86 5.19 -5.42
N LYS A 108 -15.99 5.80 -5.78
CA LYS A 108 -17.07 6.04 -4.82
C LYS A 108 -17.75 4.75 -4.43
N CYS A 109 -18.06 4.63 -3.16
CA CYS A 109 -18.95 3.59 -2.69
C CYS A 109 -20.34 3.73 -3.33
N PRO A 110 -20.97 2.61 -3.73
CA PRO A 110 -22.35 2.62 -4.21
C PRO A 110 -23.31 3.26 -3.21
N LYS A 111 -24.45 3.79 -3.70
CA LYS A 111 -25.49 4.34 -2.82
C LYS A 111 -25.94 3.31 -1.77
N GLY A 112 -26.05 3.75 -0.52
CA GLY A 112 -26.41 2.89 0.62
C GLY A 112 -25.23 2.12 1.21
N THR A 113 -24.00 2.41 0.78
CA THR A 113 -22.77 1.84 1.35
C THR A 113 -21.82 2.96 1.77
N ILE A 114 -20.96 2.69 2.75
CA ILE A 114 -19.88 3.58 3.19
C ILE A 114 -18.55 2.84 3.12
N SER A 115 -17.44 3.56 2.99
CA SER A 115 -16.10 2.94 3.08
C SER A 115 -15.84 2.45 4.50
N ASP A 116 -15.19 1.30 4.63
CA ASP A 116 -14.64 0.87 5.91
C ASP A 116 -13.50 1.79 6.36
N ASN A 117 -13.04 1.64 7.61
CA ASN A 117 -12.00 2.49 8.18
C ASN A 117 -10.67 2.41 7.41
N ASN A 118 -10.45 1.32 6.67
CA ASN A 118 -9.24 1.12 5.87
C ASN A 118 -9.41 1.62 4.42
N GLY A 119 -10.61 2.00 3.98
CA GLY A 119 -10.87 2.40 2.58
C GLY A 119 -10.69 1.25 1.58
N GLU A 120 -10.92 0.02 2.02
CA GLU A 120 -10.78 -1.22 1.22
C GLU A 120 -12.12 -1.76 0.74
N TYR A 121 -13.17 -1.61 1.55
CA TYR A 121 -14.47 -2.20 1.28
C TYR A 121 -15.60 -1.21 1.48
N CYS A 122 -16.61 -1.30 0.62
CA CYS A 122 -17.88 -0.61 0.82
C CYS A 122 -18.81 -1.48 1.64
N ILE A 123 -19.17 -1.02 2.85
CA ILE A 123 -20.04 -1.71 3.79
C ILE A 123 -21.47 -1.22 3.59
N LEU A 124 -22.42 -2.14 3.46
CA LEU A 124 -23.84 -1.82 3.36
C LEU A 124 -24.36 -1.25 4.69
N CYS A 125 -25.08 -0.13 4.62
CA CYS A 125 -25.70 0.48 5.78
C CYS A 125 -27.21 0.63 5.59
N LYS A 126 -27.97 0.40 6.66
CA LYS A 126 -29.41 0.67 6.68
C LYS A 126 -29.70 2.17 6.69
N ASN A 127 -28.79 2.96 7.25
CA ASN A 127 -28.79 4.41 7.39
C ASN A 127 -27.38 4.86 7.82
N ASP A 128 -27.11 6.17 7.86
CA ASP A 128 -25.80 6.77 8.14
C ASP A 128 -25.17 6.38 9.50
N PHE A 129 -25.89 5.62 10.34
CA PHE A 129 -25.51 5.24 11.69
C PHE A 129 -25.51 3.72 11.95
N GLU A 130 -26.04 2.89 11.05
CA GLU A 130 -26.09 1.43 11.24
C GLU A 130 -25.65 0.67 9.98
N CYS A 131 -24.48 0.06 10.07
CA CYS A 131 -23.88 -0.73 9.00
C CYS A 131 -23.86 -2.23 9.33
N ILE A 132 -24.06 -3.06 8.31
CA ILE A 132 -24.16 -4.52 8.43
C ILE A 132 -22.79 -5.11 8.05
N CYS A 133 -21.99 -5.48 9.05
CA CYS A 133 -20.75 -6.22 8.84
C CYS A 133 -21.04 -7.74 8.88
N ASN A 134 -21.04 -8.38 7.72
CA ASN A 134 -21.18 -9.85 7.62
C ASN A 134 -19.88 -10.55 8.03
N ASN A 135 -19.62 -10.63 9.34
CA ASN A 135 -18.99 -11.83 9.91
C ASN A 135 -19.09 -11.96 11.44
N SER A 136 -19.62 -10.99 12.19
CA SER A 136 -19.75 -11.13 13.66
C SER A 136 -20.72 -10.12 14.26
N GLY A 137 -22.00 -10.21 13.90
CA GLY A 137 -23.05 -9.40 14.51
C GLY A 137 -23.02 -7.92 14.08
N VAL A 138 -24.18 -7.30 14.10
CA VAL A 138 -24.36 -5.87 13.83
C VAL A 138 -23.48 -5.08 14.81
N ARG A 139 -22.40 -4.46 14.33
CA ARG A 139 -21.60 -3.52 15.12
C ARG A 139 -22.07 -2.11 14.81
N ARG A 140 -22.60 -1.43 15.83
CA ARG A 140 -22.98 -0.03 15.76
C ARG A 140 -21.71 0.82 15.68
N LEU A 141 -21.39 1.32 14.49
CA LEU A 141 -20.32 2.31 14.31
C LEU A 141 -20.91 3.68 14.66
N ILE A 142 -20.64 4.16 15.87
CA ILE A 142 -21.00 5.51 16.29
C ILE A 142 -19.91 6.44 15.75
N PHE A 143 -20.22 7.17 14.68
CA PHE A 143 -19.41 8.32 14.27
C PHE A 143 -19.67 9.46 15.26
N ARG A 144 -18.64 9.87 16.00
CA ARG A 144 -18.65 11.10 16.81
C ARG A 144 -18.04 12.24 16.02
#